data_AF-A0AAD5C6A6-F1
#
_entry.id   AF-A0AAD5C6A6-F1
#
_cell.length_a   1.000
_cell.length_b   1.000
_cell.length_c   1.000
_cell.angle_alpha   90.00
_cell.angle_beta   90.00
_cell.angle_gamma   90.00
#
_symmetry.space_group_name_H-M   'P 1'
#
loop_
_entity.id
_entity.type
_entity.pdbx_description
1 polymer ?
#
loop_
_entity_poly.entity_id
_entity_poly.type
_entity_poly.pdbx_seq_one_letter_code
_entity_poly.pdbx_strand_id
1 'polypeptide(L)'
;MKGSNGEQILWYMDSKEQSENLKNCEARFAGYLKAKYFSDKDIYGGEIFEEKSIIDGMTIRASSEAGTRSYADPFTYWNEKFARKETKTETTANLSNGKHSSHKSS
;
A
#
# COMPACT_ATOMS: atom_id res chain seq x y z
N MET A 1 18.79 -53.25 -8.68
CA MET A 1 17.64 -52.36 -8.90
C MET A 1 18.12 -51.16 -9.69
N LYS A 2 17.93 -51.13 -11.01
CA LYS A 2 18.16 -49.92 -11.83
C LYS A 2 16.80 -49.23 -11.94
N GLY A 3 16.62 -48.12 -11.22
CA GLY A 3 15.48 -47.23 -11.48
C GLY A 3 15.56 -46.75 -12.93
N SER A 4 14.44 -46.79 -13.64
CA SER A 4 14.38 -46.45 -15.06
C SER A 4 14.75 -44.99 -15.26
N ASN A 5 15.78 -44.72 -16.09
CA ASN A 5 16.19 -43.36 -16.46
C ASN A 5 15.02 -42.50 -17.00
N GLY A 6 13.96 -43.13 -17.52
CA GLY A 6 12.77 -42.42 -18.02
C GLY A 6 11.96 -41.73 -16.92
N GLU A 7 11.87 -42.31 -15.72
CA GLU A 7 11.13 -41.69 -14.62
C GLU A 7 11.87 -40.46 -14.08
N GLN A 8 13.19 -40.54 -13.94
CA GLN A 8 14.00 -39.40 -13.50
C GLN A 8 13.93 -38.19 -14.44
N ILE A 9 13.82 -38.43 -15.76
CA ILE A 9 13.67 -37.36 -16.75
C ILE A 9 12.30 -36.66 -16.60
N LEU A 10 11.23 -37.42 -16.38
CA LEU A 10 9.89 -36.88 -16.16
C LEU A 10 9.82 -36.03 -14.88
N TRP A 11 10.34 -36.53 -13.76
CA TRP A 11 10.41 -35.77 -12.50
C TRP A 11 11.22 -34.47 -12.63
N TYR A 12 12.32 -34.48 -13.39
CA TYR A 12 13.12 -33.29 -13.64
C TYR A 12 12.39 -32.26 -14.51
N MET A 13 11.64 -32.70 -15.52
CA MET A 13 10.83 -31.81 -16.37
C MET A 13 9.67 -31.19 -15.58
N ASP A 14 8.94 -31.97 -14.80
CA ASP A 14 7.86 -31.48 -13.91
C ASP A 14 8.40 -30.48 -12.87
N SER A 15 9.55 -30.78 -12.27
CA SER A 15 10.18 -29.88 -11.30
C SER A 15 10.63 -28.57 -11.94
N LYS A 16 11.13 -28.61 -13.17
CA LYS A 16 11.56 -27.41 -13.89
C LYS A 16 10.36 -26.53 -14.24
N GLU A 17 9.29 -27.11 -14.76
CA GLU A 17 8.04 -26.40 -15.08
C GLU A 17 7.45 -25.75 -13.82
N GLN A 18 7.38 -26.46 -12.70
CA GLN A 18 6.91 -25.91 -11.43
C GLN A 18 7.77 -24.73 -10.96
N SER A 19 9.09 -24.80 -11.13
CA SER A 19 10.00 -23.71 -10.75
C SER A 19 9.80 -22.46 -11.61
N GLU A 20 9.54 -22.63 -12.91
CA GLU A 20 9.28 -21.53 -13.84
C GLU A 20 7.91 -20.91 -13.57
N ASN A 21 6.90 -21.74 -13.29
CA ASN A 21 5.57 -21.29 -12.90
C ASN A 21 5.60 -20.49 -11.59
N LEU A 22 6.35 -20.95 -10.59
CA LEU A 22 6.52 -20.21 -9.33
C LEU A 22 7.13 -18.83 -9.57
N LYS A 23 8.25 -18.77 -10.31
CA LYS A 23 8.91 -17.50 -10.65
C LYS A 23 7.98 -16.54 -11.39
N ASN A 24 7.20 -17.05 -12.34
CA ASN A 24 6.22 -16.25 -13.06
C ASN A 24 5.11 -15.73 -12.14
N CYS A 25 4.64 -16.55 -11.20
CA CYS A 25 3.64 -16.15 -10.22
C CYS A 25 4.18 -15.06 -9.29
N GLU A 26 5.39 -15.23 -8.77
CA GLU A 26 6.07 -14.24 -7.92
C GLU A 26 6.30 -12.92 -8.65
N ALA A 27 6.79 -12.97 -9.89
CA ALA A 27 7.02 -11.78 -10.70
C ALA A 27 5.71 -11.02 -11.00
N ARG A 28 4.63 -11.74 -11.35
CA ARG A 28 3.30 -11.14 -11.55
C ARG A 28 2.77 -10.52 -10.27
N PHE A 29 2.89 -11.21 -9.13
CA PHE A 29 2.44 -10.70 -7.85
C PHE A 29 3.19 -9.44 -7.42
N ALA A 30 4.51 -9.41 -7.57
CA ALA A 30 5.32 -8.21 -7.34
C ALA A 30 4.90 -7.05 -8.25
N GLY A 31 4.61 -7.34 -9.53
CA GLY A 31 4.04 -6.37 -10.47
C GLY A 31 2.72 -5.79 -10.00
N TYR A 32 1.79 -6.63 -9.54
CA TYR A 32 0.50 -6.20 -9.00
C TYR A 32 0.64 -5.31 -7.75
N LEU A 33 1.53 -5.66 -6.82
CA LEU A 33 1.79 -4.84 -5.64
C LEU A 33 2.36 -3.47 -6.04
N LYS A 34 3.32 -3.45 -6.98
CA LYS A 34 3.90 -2.20 -7.47
C LYS A 34 2.85 -1.32 -8.13
N ALA A 35 2.02 -1.92 -8.98
CA ALA A 35 0.90 -1.27 -9.65
C ALA A 35 -0.09 -0.67 -8.62
N LYS A 36 -0.52 -1.45 -7.63
CA LYS A 36 -1.50 -1.02 -6.63
C LYS A 36 -1.03 0.14 -5.75
N TYR A 37 0.21 0.11 -5.27
CA TYR A 37 0.69 1.04 -4.24
C TYR A 37 1.51 2.21 -4.79
N PHE A 38 2.14 2.05 -5.95
CA PHE A 38 3.07 3.03 -6.52
C PHE A 38 2.68 3.53 -7.92
N SER A 39 1.56 3.03 -8.44
CA SER A 39 0.97 3.47 -9.71
C SER A 39 -0.53 3.70 -9.51
N ASP A 40 -1.15 4.43 -10.42
CA ASP A 40 -2.61 4.46 -10.58
C ASP A 40 -3.08 3.52 -11.71
N LYS A 41 -2.14 2.74 -12.27
CA LYS A 41 -2.33 1.83 -13.40
C LYS A 41 -1.98 0.39 -13.05
N ASP A 42 -2.72 -0.57 -13.60
CA ASP A 42 -2.52 -2.01 -13.47
C ASP A 42 -1.24 -2.48 -14.18
N ILE A 43 -0.95 -3.78 -14.14
CA ILE A 43 0.24 -4.35 -14.78
C ILE A 43 0.19 -4.29 -16.33
N TYR A 44 -0.95 -3.94 -16.92
CA TYR A 44 -1.16 -3.78 -18.35
C TYR A 44 -1.32 -2.30 -18.78
N GLY A 45 -1.27 -1.36 -17.83
CA GLY A 45 -1.42 0.08 -18.06
C GLY A 45 -2.86 0.60 -17.99
N GLY A 46 -3.85 -0.23 -17.65
CA GLY A 46 -5.24 0.16 -17.40
C GLY A 46 -5.40 0.90 -16.07
N GLU A 47 -6.41 1.75 -15.92
CA GLU A 47 -6.66 2.42 -14.63
C GLU A 47 -7.19 1.44 -13.60
N ILE A 48 -6.57 1.44 -12.41
CA ILE A 48 -6.99 0.56 -11.31
C ILE A 48 -8.19 1.16 -10.58
N PHE A 49 -8.20 2.49 -10.42
CA PHE A 49 -9.17 3.19 -9.60
C PHE A 49 -10.21 3.84 -10.49
N GLU A 50 -11.47 3.46 -10.26
CA GLU A 50 -12.62 4.04 -10.95
C GLU A 50 -12.98 5.40 -10.33
N GLU A 51 -12.72 5.55 -9.03
CA GLU A 51 -13.11 6.74 -8.28
C GLU A 51 -11.98 7.20 -7.33
N LYS A 52 -11.82 8.53 -7.25
CA LYS A 52 -10.91 9.22 -6.35
C LYS A 52 -11.65 10.35 -5.66
N SER A 53 -11.63 10.37 -4.33
CA SER A 53 -12.26 11.41 -3.51
C SER A 53 -11.32 11.87 -2.40
N ILE A 54 -11.53 13.10 -1.92
CA ILE A 54 -10.81 13.66 -0.77
C ILE A 54 -11.78 13.73 0.40
N ILE A 55 -11.46 13.05 1.50
CA ILE A 55 -12.23 13.06 2.74
C ILE A 55 -11.27 13.46 3.85
N ASP A 56 -11.58 14.52 4.60
CA ASP A 56 -10.76 15.04 5.71
C ASP A 56 -9.28 15.28 5.35
N GLY A 57 -9.01 15.73 4.11
CA GLY A 57 -7.66 15.98 3.60
C GLY A 57 -6.88 14.71 3.21
N MET A 58 -7.47 13.52 3.36
CA MET A 58 -6.91 12.26 2.90
C MET A 58 -7.46 11.90 1.52
N THR A 59 -6.57 11.44 0.63
CA THR A 59 -7.00 10.91 -0.67
C THR A 59 -7.44 9.47 -0.52
N ILE A 60 -8.70 9.19 -0.83
CA ILE A 60 -9.29 7.86 -0.89
C ILE A 60 -9.40 7.44 -2.36
N ARG A 61 -8.83 6.28 -2.70
CA ARG A 61 -8.92 5.66 -4.03
C ARG A 61 -9.76 4.40 -3.94
N ALA A 62 -10.73 4.23 -4.83
CA ALA A 62 -11.64 3.09 -4.86
C ALA A 62 -11.50 2.28 -6.16
N SER A 63 -11.58 0.96 -6.04
CA SER A 63 -11.55 0.02 -7.16
C SER A 63 -12.54 -1.12 -6.90
N SER A 64 -13.24 -1.55 -7.94
CA SER A 64 -14.14 -2.71 -7.92
C SER A 64 -13.38 -4.05 -7.98
N GLU A 65 -12.11 -4.03 -8.40
CA GLU A 65 -11.28 -5.22 -8.49
C GLU A 65 -10.94 -5.77 -7.09
N ALA A 66 -11.17 -7.07 -6.90
CA ALA A 66 -10.99 -7.74 -5.61
C ALA A 66 -9.57 -7.56 -5.02
N GLY A 67 -8.55 -7.44 -5.88
CA GLY A 67 -7.15 -7.26 -5.49
C GLY A 67 -6.75 -5.82 -5.14
N THR A 68 -7.54 -4.83 -5.54
CA THR A 68 -7.21 -3.39 -5.48
C THR A 68 -8.25 -2.58 -4.72
N ARG A 69 -9.13 -3.26 -3.96
CA ARG A 69 -10.05 -2.68 -2.97
C ARG A 69 -9.41 -1.52 -2.20
N SER A 70 -10.26 -0.52 -1.94
CA SER A 70 -9.89 0.82 -1.48
C SER A 70 -8.87 0.83 -0.35
N TYR A 71 -7.88 1.71 -0.46
CA TYR A 71 -6.88 1.92 0.58
C TYR A 71 -6.63 3.41 0.81
N ALA A 72 -6.29 3.76 2.06
CA ALA A 72 -5.78 5.09 2.39
C ALA A 72 -4.30 5.18 2.02
N ASP A 73 -3.89 6.26 1.36
CA ASP A 73 -2.52 6.43 0.90
C ASP A 73 -1.49 6.27 2.05
N PRO A 74 -0.58 5.26 1.97
CA PRO A 74 0.42 5.01 3.01
C PRO A 74 1.37 6.19 3.22
N PHE A 75 1.61 6.99 2.18
CA PHE A 75 2.51 8.14 2.25
C PHE A 75 1.91 9.25 3.13
N THR A 76 0.60 9.46 3.06
CA THR A 76 -0.10 10.43 3.92
C THR A 76 0.02 10.01 5.39
N TYR A 77 -0.21 8.73 5.70
CA TYR A 77 -0.03 8.18 7.06
C TYR A 77 1.40 8.31 7.55
N TRP A 78 2.38 8.00 6.70
CA TRP A 78 3.79 8.11 7.05
C TRP A 78 4.17 9.55 7.40
N ASN A 79 3.82 10.51 6.54
CA ASN A 79 4.10 11.93 6.80
C ASN A 79 3.42 12.41 8.09
N GLU A 80 2.16 12.06 8.31
CA GLU A 80 1.45 12.48 9.52
C GLU A 80 2.09 11.92 10.82
N LYS A 81 2.58 10.67 10.78
CA LYS A 81 3.16 9.97 11.93
C LYS A 81 4.61 10.35 12.20
N PHE A 82 5.40 10.59 11.15
CA PHE A 82 6.84 10.80 11.27
C PHE A 82 7.24 12.27 11.10
N ALA A 83 6.54 13.09 10.32
CA ALA A 83 6.81 14.54 10.27
C ALA A 83 6.51 15.21 11.61
N ARG A 84 5.56 14.68 12.40
CA ARG A 84 5.32 15.14 13.78
C ARG A 84 6.43 14.79 14.78
N LYS A 85 7.39 13.92 14.42
CA LYS A 85 8.51 13.58 15.31
C LYS A 85 9.71 14.53 15.21
N GLU A 86 9.79 15.36 14.16
CA GLU A 86 10.92 16.27 13.96
C GLU A 86 10.75 17.66 14.61
N THR A 87 9.64 17.95 15.28
CA THR A 87 9.44 19.21 16.01
C THR A 87 9.07 18.97 17.47
N LYS A 88 10.05 18.49 18.24
CA LYS A 88 10.01 18.64 19.70
C LYS A 88 11.36 19.06 20.26
N THR A 89 11.89 20.18 19.77
CA THR A 89 12.77 21.01 20.57
C THR A 89 11.88 21.73 21.58
N GLU A 90 11.95 21.30 22.83
CA GLU A 90 11.29 21.93 23.97
C GLU A 90 11.76 23.38 24.11
N THR A 91 10.92 24.35 23.73
CA THR A 91 11.03 25.72 24.23
C THR A 91 10.05 25.88 25.38
N THR A 92 10.60 25.85 26.58
CA THR A 92 9.94 26.11 27.86
C THR A 92 9.32 27.51 27.94
N ALA A 93 8.16 27.56 28.61
CA ALA A 93 7.54 28.69 29.32
C ALA A 93 6.95 29.85 28.49
N ASN A 94 5.61 29.95 28.48
CA ASN A 94 4.85 30.88 29.32
C ASN A 94 3.34 30.74 29.03
N LEU A 95 2.60 30.11 29.93
CA LEU A 95 1.13 30.14 29.94
C LEU A 95 0.67 31.46 30.55
N SER A 96 0.24 32.41 29.72
CA SER A 96 -0.48 33.60 30.17
C SER A 96 -1.98 33.29 30.21
N ASN A 97 -2.55 33.28 31.41
CA ASN A 97 -3.96 33.03 31.70
C ASN A 97 -4.81 34.28 31.40
N GLY A 98 -5.51 34.28 30.26
CA GLY A 98 -6.48 35.32 29.87
C GLY A 98 -7.92 34.86 30.09
N LYS A 99 -8.62 35.51 31.02
CA LYS A 99 -9.97 35.19 31.50
C LYS A 99 -11.05 35.23 30.41
N HIS A 100 -11.99 34.27 30.47
CA HIS A 100 -13.27 34.32 29.76
C HIS A 100 -14.10 35.54 30.21
N SER A 101 -14.57 36.34 29.26
CA SER A 101 -15.63 37.34 29.45
C SER A 101 -16.78 37.00 28.51
N SER A 102 -17.77 36.28 29.02
CA SER A 102 -19.06 36.07 28.36
C SER A 102 -19.98 37.25 28.68
N HIS A 103 -20.18 38.14 27.72
CA HIS A 103 -21.32 39.05 27.74
C HIS A 103 -22.38 38.53 26.78
N LYS A 104 -23.49 38.04 27.35
CA LYS A 104 -24.76 37.77 26.67
C LYS A 104 -25.67 38.96 26.97
N SER A 105 -26.19 39.61 25.95
CA SER A 105 -27.23 40.64 26.07
C SER A 105 -28.49 40.15 25.38
N SER A 106 -29.61 40.18 26.12
CA SER A 106 -30.99 40.11 25.61
C SER A 106 -31.55 41.51 25.49
#